data_AF-A0A4Y2RNW3-F1
#
_entry.id   AF-A0A4Y2RNW3-F1
#
_cell.length_a   1.000
_cell.length_b   1.000
_cell.length_c   1.000
_cell.angle_alpha   90.00
_cell.angle_beta   90.00
_cell.angle_gamma   90.00
#
_symmetry.space_group_name_H-M   'P 1'
#
loop_
_entity.id
_entity.type
_entity.pdbx_description
1 polymer ?
#
loop_
_entity_poly.entity_id
_entity_poly.type
_entity_poly.pdbx_seq_one_letter_code
_entity_poly.pdbx_strand_id
1 'polypeptide(L)'
;MRYSYQVQYIPGKNLAIADALSRSTIEGREDEELSEEITAYIQMVIATLPGTDKRLPEIWQAQQEEEVCIQLINFVQNGWPEKNALPTHLSRYWEYRHSINIQNGLLMMNARLIIPESMRSGVLKAIQECNLGITKCRPRAKESIWWPGLSTQIGRMISSCDSCSKQLVYKKEPRIKSEFPERPWQRVGVDLLKLKGKWYVIVADYYSRFFEVALLENQKAQTVINHMKSIFSRHGIPETEVIADLSPQQLSRQLENINYVRKNMVLVL
;
A
#
# COMPACT_ATOMS: atom_id res chain seq x y z
N MET A 1 -25.74 -26.19 -10.78
CA MET A 1 -25.60 -24.71 -10.76
C MET A 1 -26.54 -24.12 -11.80
N ARG A 2 -27.29 -23.07 -11.47
CA ARG A 2 -28.44 -22.54 -12.25
C ARG A 2 -28.10 -21.39 -13.21
N TYR A 3 -26.83 -21.15 -13.52
CA TYR A 3 -26.43 -20.19 -14.54
C TYR A 3 -25.22 -20.70 -15.32
N SER A 4 -25.28 -20.50 -16.62
CA SER A 4 -24.16 -20.69 -17.54
C SER A 4 -23.77 -19.31 -18.05
N TYR A 5 -22.50 -18.94 -17.91
CA TYR A 5 -21.99 -17.66 -18.40
C TYR A 5 -20.98 -17.90 -19.51
N GLN A 6 -21.02 -17.03 -20.51
CA GLN A 6 -19.98 -16.92 -21.53
C GLN A 6 -19.26 -15.60 -21.31
N VAL A 7 -17.96 -15.68 -21.06
CA VAL A 7 -17.09 -14.52 -20.94
C VAL A 7 -16.37 -14.34 -22.27
N GLN A 8 -16.51 -13.16 -22.87
CA GLN A 8 -15.82 -12.80 -24.10
C GLN A 8 -14.98 -11.54 -23.88
N TYR A 9 -13.73 -11.58 -24.36
CA TYR A 9 -12.83 -10.43 -24.32
C TYR A 9 -13.19 -9.45 -25.45
N ILE A 10 -13.39 -8.18 -25.10
CA ILE A 10 -13.60 -7.09 -26.05
C ILE A 10 -12.41 -6.14 -25.97
N PRO A 11 -11.68 -5.90 -27.07
CA PRO A 11 -10.59 -4.92 -27.12
C PRO A 11 -11.10 -3.50 -26.79
N GLY A 12 -10.32 -2.76 -25.98
CA GLY A 12 -10.73 -1.45 -25.44
C GLY A 12 -11.17 -0.39 -26.46
N LYS A 13 -10.71 -0.48 -27.71
CA LYS A 13 -11.13 0.41 -28.80
C LYS A 13 -12.61 0.31 -29.15
N ASN A 14 -13.25 -0.81 -28.84
CA ASN A 14 -14.66 -1.08 -29.15
C ASN A 14 -15.56 -0.92 -27.91
N LEU A 15 -15.01 -0.45 -26.78
CA LEU A 15 -15.68 -0.30 -25.49
C LEU A 15 -16.21 1.13 -25.33
N ALA A 16 -17.08 1.55 -26.26
CA ALA A 16 -17.59 2.93 -26.34
C ALA A 16 -18.51 3.34 -25.17
N ILE A 17 -19.17 2.36 -24.52
CA ILE A 17 -20.25 2.65 -23.55
C ILE A 17 -19.70 2.83 -22.12
N ALA A 18 -18.62 2.12 -21.74
CA ALA A 18 -18.07 2.22 -20.39
C ALA A 18 -17.34 3.54 -20.13
N ASP A 19 -16.69 4.11 -21.16
CA ASP A 19 -15.94 5.37 -21.04
C ASP A 19 -16.87 6.60 -20.98
N ALA A 20 -18.09 6.51 -21.52
CA ALA A 20 -19.06 7.61 -21.56
C ALA A 20 -19.62 7.99 -20.17
N LEU A 21 -19.84 7.01 -19.28
CA LEU A 21 -20.37 7.25 -17.92
C LEU A 21 -19.32 7.82 -16.95
N SER A 22 -18.03 7.72 -17.28
CA SER A 22 -16.94 8.33 -16.49
C SER A 22 -16.77 9.83 -16.75
N ARG A 23 -17.37 10.36 -17.83
CA ARG A 23 -16.99 11.67 -18.40
C ARG A 23 -18.16 12.62 -18.68
N SER A 24 -19.39 12.27 -18.29
CA SER A 24 -20.51 13.18 -18.41
C SER A 24 -20.45 14.27 -17.34
N THR A 25 -19.96 15.45 -17.72
CA THR A 25 -20.03 16.66 -16.89
C THR A 25 -21.48 17.15 -16.85
N ILE A 26 -22.08 17.16 -15.66
CA ILE A 26 -23.36 17.84 -15.43
C ILE A 26 -23.03 19.32 -15.23
N GLU A 27 -23.45 20.18 -16.16
CA GLU A 27 -23.31 21.62 -15.99
C GLU A 27 -24.28 22.10 -14.90
N GLY A 28 -23.76 22.78 -13.87
CA GLY A 28 -24.59 23.59 -12.96
C GLY A 28 -24.71 23.11 -11.50
N ARG A 29 -23.76 22.36 -10.95
CA ARG A 29 -23.57 22.30 -9.50
C ARG A 29 -22.36 23.15 -9.11
N GLU A 30 -22.60 24.20 -8.34
CA GLU A 30 -21.56 24.77 -7.49
C GLU A 30 -21.24 23.68 -6.46
N ASP A 31 -20.12 22.98 -6.67
CA ASP A 31 -19.72 21.81 -5.90
C ASP A 31 -19.26 22.19 -4.47
N GLU A 32 -20.20 22.54 -3.60
CA GLU A 32 -19.92 22.72 -2.16
C GLU A 32 -19.37 21.41 -1.55
N GLU A 33 -19.89 20.24 -1.96
CA GLU A 33 -19.40 18.92 -1.50
C GLU A 33 -17.95 18.63 -1.93
N LEU A 34 -17.54 18.99 -3.15
CA LEU A 34 -16.16 18.78 -3.62
C LEU A 34 -15.19 19.73 -2.90
N SER A 35 -15.63 20.96 -2.62
CA SER A 35 -14.88 21.93 -1.81
C SER A 35 -14.65 21.43 -0.39
N GLU A 36 -15.68 20.85 0.24
CA GLU A 36 -15.59 20.26 1.58
C GLU A 36 -14.70 19.01 1.62
N GLU A 37 -14.80 18.11 0.64
CA GLU A 37 -13.94 16.92 0.55
C GLU A 37 -12.47 17.28 0.30
N ILE A 38 -12.20 18.25 -0.57
CA ILE A 38 -10.86 18.78 -0.81
C ILE A 38 -10.31 19.42 0.46
N THR A 39 -11.12 20.21 1.18
CA THR A 39 -10.73 20.86 2.43
C THR A 39 -10.43 19.83 3.52
N ALA A 40 -11.27 18.80 3.68
CA ALA A 40 -11.07 17.71 4.63
C ALA A 40 -9.82 16.88 4.29
N TYR A 41 -9.56 16.64 3.00
CA TYR A 41 -8.36 15.95 2.54
C TYR A 41 -7.10 16.76 2.84
N ILE A 42 -7.11 18.07 2.60
CA ILE A 42 -6.01 18.99 2.92
C ILE A 42 -5.75 18.96 4.44
N GLN A 43 -6.79 19.10 5.25
CA GLN A 43 -6.67 18.99 6.72
C GLN A 43 -6.09 17.64 7.16
N MET A 44 -6.51 16.52 6.56
CA MET A 44 -5.96 15.19 6.83
C MET A 44 -4.48 15.09 6.43
N VAL A 45 -4.15 15.60 5.25
CA VAL A 45 -2.80 15.63 4.65
C VAL A 45 -1.84 16.44 5.52
N ILE A 46 -2.30 17.55 6.07
CA ILE A 46 -1.57 18.40 7.01
C ILE A 46 -1.47 17.73 8.37
N ALA A 47 -2.54 17.03 8.80
CA ALA A 47 -2.57 16.33 10.07
C ALA A 47 -1.63 15.10 10.12
N THR A 48 -1.26 14.56 8.95
CA THR A 48 -0.37 13.41 8.81
C THR A 48 1.08 13.78 8.47
N LEU A 49 1.37 15.05 8.22
CA LEU A 49 2.74 15.56 8.27
C LEU A 49 3.21 15.60 9.74
N PRO A 50 4.46 15.23 10.05
CA PRO A 50 4.96 15.29 11.42
C PRO A 50 4.97 16.74 11.93
N GLY A 51 4.08 17.05 12.88
CA GLY A 51 3.97 18.37 13.53
C GLY A 51 2.70 19.12 13.14
N THR A 52 1.58 18.72 13.74
CA THR A 52 0.19 19.09 13.46
C THR A 52 -0.21 20.51 13.91
N ASP A 53 -1.11 21.13 13.15
CA ASP A 53 -1.87 22.38 13.35
C ASP A 53 -1.12 23.73 13.43
N LYS A 54 0.09 23.79 13.97
CA LYS A 54 0.81 25.09 14.13
C LYS A 54 1.51 25.59 12.87
N ARG A 55 1.71 24.74 11.86
CA ARG A 55 2.56 25.06 10.71
C ARG A 55 1.83 25.65 9.53
N LEU A 56 0.50 25.54 9.44
CA LEU A 56 -0.23 26.16 8.33
C LEU A 56 -0.13 27.69 8.32
N PRO A 57 -0.30 28.39 9.46
CA PRO A 57 -0.09 29.83 9.49
C PRO A 57 1.36 30.19 9.16
N GLU A 58 2.35 29.39 9.60
CA GLU A 58 3.76 29.58 9.27
C GLU A 58 4.02 29.45 7.76
N ILE A 59 3.44 28.42 7.12
CA ILE A 59 3.59 28.19 5.68
C ILE A 59 2.88 29.29 4.90
N TRP A 60 1.67 29.68 5.31
CA TRP A 60 0.94 30.77 4.69
C TRP A 60 1.75 32.07 4.77
N GLN A 61 2.26 32.41 5.95
CA GLN A 61 3.09 33.61 6.14
C GLN A 61 4.35 33.56 5.26
N ALA A 62 5.05 32.43 5.24
CA ALA A 62 6.23 32.27 4.39
C ALA A 62 5.89 32.37 2.89
N GLN A 63 4.70 31.92 2.46
CA GLN A 63 4.22 32.11 1.08
C GLN A 63 3.93 33.58 0.75
N GLN A 64 3.55 34.40 1.74
CA GLN A 64 3.33 35.84 1.55
C GLN A 64 4.63 36.68 1.57
N GLU A 65 5.72 36.12 2.11
CA GLU A 65 7.01 36.80 2.21
C GLU A 65 7.99 36.39 1.10
N GLU A 66 7.85 35.17 0.55
CA GLU A 66 8.77 34.63 -0.45
C GLU A 66 8.42 35.09 -1.88
N GLU A 67 9.36 35.77 -2.54
CA GLU A 67 9.20 36.33 -3.89
C GLU A 67 8.61 35.34 -4.90
N VAL A 68 9.09 34.09 -4.89
CA VAL A 68 8.60 33.04 -5.80
C VAL A 68 7.13 32.74 -5.55
N CYS A 69 6.71 32.62 -4.29
CA CYS A 69 5.33 32.30 -3.93
C CYS A 69 4.40 33.48 -4.26
N ILE A 70 4.82 34.70 -3.96
CA ILE A 70 4.08 35.93 -4.30
C ILE A 70 3.85 36.02 -5.81
N GLN A 71 4.89 35.78 -6.62
CA GLN A 71 4.74 35.81 -8.08
C GLN A 71 3.85 34.68 -8.61
N LEU A 72 3.95 33.47 -8.03
CA LEU A 72 3.05 32.38 -8.39
C LEU A 72 1.59 32.68 -8.06
N ILE A 73 1.32 33.30 -6.90
CA ILE A 73 -0.03 33.76 -6.51
C ILE A 73 -0.55 34.77 -7.55
N ASN A 74 0.29 35.73 -7.95
CA ASN A 74 -0.05 36.71 -8.97
C ASN A 74 -0.38 36.04 -10.32
N PHE A 75 0.42 35.06 -10.76
CA PHE A 75 0.18 34.34 -12.02
C PHE A 75 -1.10 33.51 -12.00
N VAL A 76 -1.47 32.95 -10.85
CA VAL A 76 -2.74 32.22 -10.70
C VAL A 76 -3.93 33.19 -10.80
N GLN A 77 -3.81 34.40 -10.25
CA GLN A 77 -4.89 35.39 -10.24
C GLN A 77 -5.03 36.18 -11.56
N ASN A 78 -3.91 36.60 -12.15
CA ASN A 78 -3.87 37.51 -13.30
C ASN A 78 -3.53 36.82 -14.63
N GLY A 79 -3.23 35.52 -14.58
CA GLY A 79 -2.81 34.75 -15.73
C GLY A 79 -1.29 34.57 -15.80
N TRP A 80 -0.93 33.47 -16.44
CA TRP A 80 0.43 32.97 -16.54
C TRP A 80 1.14 33.57 -17.78
N PRO A 81 2.31 34.23 -17.62
CA PRO A 81 3.05 34.86 -18.74
C PRO A 81 3.88 33.84 -19.51
N GLU A 82 4.05 33.98 -20.84
CA GLU A 82 4.74 32.97 -21.66
C GLU A 82 6.07 32.44 -21.09
N LYS A 83 6.37 31.15 -21.32
CA LYS A 83 7.57 30.46 -20.77
C LYS A 83 8.87 31.24 -20.98
N ASN A 84 9.00 31.92 -22.12
CA ASN A 84 10.21 32.64 -22.51
C ASN A 84 10.40 33.97 -21.77
N ALA A 85 9.32 34.53 -21.22
CA ALA A 85 9.34 35.76 -20.43
C ALA A 85 9.62 35.49 -18.94
N LEU A 86 9.62 34.21 -18.52
CA LEU A 86 9.80 33.84 -17.12
C LEU A 86 11.28 33.69 -16.73
N PRO A 87 11.69 34.23 -15.57
CA PRO A 87 12.98 33.93 -14.96
C PRO A 87 13.17 32.42 -14.73
N THR A 88 14.43 31.96 -14.75
CA THR A 88 14.80 30.54 -14.58
C THR A 88 14.24 29.89 -13.31
N HIS A 89 14.05 30.66 -12.25
CA HIS A 89 13.52 30.15 -10.98
C HIS A 89 11.98 29.97 -10.98
N LEU A 90 11.27 30.62 -11.92
CA LEU A 90 9.81 30.49 -12.11
C LEU A 90 9.45 29.59 -13.29
N SER A 91 10.32 29.51 -14.30
CA SER A 91 10.09 28.68 -15.50
C SER A 91 9.90 27.19 -15.16
N ARG A 92 10.48 26.71 -14.06
CA ARG A 92 10.28 25.36 -13.51
C ARG A 92 8.83 25.06 -13.07
N TYR A 93 8.04 26.09 -12.79
CA TYR A 93 6.63 25.96 -12.41
C TYR A 93 5.70 26.07 -13.62
N TRP A 94 6.16 26.62 -14.74
CA TRP A 94 5.38 26.82 -15.97
C TRP A 94 4.70 25.55 -16.50
N GLU A 95 5.40 24.42 -16.40
CA GLU A 95 4.91 23.11 -16.84
C GLU A 95 3.71 22.65 -16.02
N TYR A 96 3.58 23.15 -14.78
CA TYR A 96 2.53 22.82 -13.83
C TYR A 96 1.48 23.93 -13.71
N ARG A 97 1.52 24.98 -14.54
CA ARG A 97 0.66 26.17 -14.41
C ARG A 97 -0.84 25.88 -14.27
N HIS A 98 -1.33 24.87 -14.99
CA HIS A 98 -2.75 24.46 -14.96
C HIS A 98 -3.11 23.65 -13.71
N SER A 99 -2.11 23.11 -13.03
CA SER A 99 -2.25 22.33 -11.81
C SER A 99 -2.06 23.19 -10.55
N ILE A 100 -1.46 24.38 -10.68
CA ILE A 100 -1.21 25.29 -9.56
C ILE A 100 -2.47 26.13 -9.33
N ASN A 101 -2.95 26.13 -8.08
CA ASN A 101 -4.15 26.83 -7.67
C ASN A 101 -3.98 27.43 -6.27
N ILE A 102 -4.92 28.29 -5.87
CA ILE A 102 -4.97 28.88 -4.54
C ILE A 102 -6.23 28.38 -3.84
N GLN A 103 -6.09 27.83 -2.64
CA GLN A 103 -7.21 27.39 -1.81
C GLN A 103 -7.05 27.94 -0.40
N ASN A 104 -8.07 28.62 0.12
CA ASN A 104 -8.04 29.29 1.42
C ASN A 104 -6.81 30.20 1.62
N GLY A 105 -6.37 30.86 0.54
CA GLY A 105 -5.18 31.72 0.54
C GLY A 105 -3.83 30.99 0.52
N LEU A 106 -3.81 29.65 0.49
CA LEU A 106 -2.61 28.83 0.38
C LEU A 106 -2.35 28.45 -1.08
N LEU A 107 -1.07 28.50 -1.48
CA LEU A 107 -0.61 28.07 -2.78
C LEU A 107 -0.48 26.54 -2.83
N MET A 108 -1.19 25.91 -3.77
CA MET A 108 -1.35 24.47 -3.91
C MET A 108 -1.00 24.00 -5.34
N MET A 109 -0.56 22.74 -5.48
CA MET A 109 -0.48 22.03 -6.76
C MET A 109 -1.40 20.80 -6.70
N ASN A 110 -2.49 20.82 -7.48
CA ASN A 110 -3.62 19.92 -7.32
C ASN A 110 -4.07 19.93 -5.84
N ALA A 111 -4.00 18.78 -5.16
CA ALA A 111 -4.31 18.63 -3.74
C ALA A 111 -3.07 18.68 -2.82
N ARG A 112 -1.92 19.18 -3.29
CA ARG A 112 -0.64 19.16 -2.55
C ARG A 112 -0.18 20.57 -2.19
N LEU A 113 0.30 20.76 -0.98
CA LEU A 113 0.76 22.07 -0.51
C LEU A 113 2.11 22.45 -1.11
N ILE A 114 2.21 23.65 -1.69
CA ILE A 114 3.49 24.17 -2.20
C ILE A 114 4.30 24.70 -1.02
N ILE A 115 5.47 24.10 -0.77
CA ILE A 115 6.32 24.50 0.36
C ILE A 115 7.32 25.60 -0.07
N PRO A 116 7.32 26.77 0.61
CA PRO A 116 8.31 27.83 0.42
C PRO A 116 9.74 27.33 0.59
N GLU A 117 10.67 27.87 -0.19
CA GLU A 117 12.09 27.48 -0.20
C GLU A 117 12.72 27.51 1.20
N SER A 118 12.38 28.52 2.00
CA SER A 118 12.84 28.69 3.39
C SER A 118 12.51 27.48 4.29
N MET A 119 11.39 26.80 4.04
CA MET A 119 10.89 25.71 4.88
C MET A 119 11.25 24.30 4.36
N ARG A 120 11.71 24.19 3.11
CA ARG A 120 12.00 22.88 2.47
C ARG A 120 13.03 22.05 3.25
N SER A 121 14.06 22.68 3.80
CA SER A 121 15.12 22.00 4.57
C SER A 121 14.56 21.33 5.84
N GLY A 122 13.72 22.04 6.60
CA GLY A 122 13.07 21.52 7.80
C GLY A 122 12.08 20.40 7.48
N VAL A 123 11.33 20.52 6.39
CA VAL A 123 10.41 19.48 5.93
C VAL A 123 11.16 18.21 5.51
N LEU A 124 12.26 18.33 4.77
CA LEU A 124 13.10 17.19 4.40
C LEU A 124 13.69 16.49 5.63
N LYS A 125 14.18 17.24 6.61
CA LYS A 125 14.69 16.70 7.87
C LYS A 125 13.60 15.92 8.63
N ALA A 126 12.39 16.46 8.71
CA ALA A 126 11.26 15.78 9.36
C ALA A 126 10.87 14.48 8.64
N ILE A 127 10.94 14.44 7.30
CA ILE A 127 10.72 13.20 6.53
C ILE A 127 11.81 12.17 6.81
N GLN A 128 13.06 12.61 7.01
CA GLN A 128 14.19 11.74 7.33
C GLN A 128 14.09 11.13 8.73
N GLU A 129 13.68 11.92 9.72
CA GLU A 129 13.51 11.49 11.12
C GLU A 129 12.26 10.61 11.34
N CYS A 130 11.41 10.47 10.31
CA CYS A 130 10.22 9.63 10.35
C CYS A 130 10.60 8.14 10.42
N ASN A 131 10.73 7.63 11.65
CA ASN A 131 11.09 6.23 11.96
C ASN A 131 10.00 5.20 11.59
N LEU A 132 8.84 5.61 11.05
CA LEU A 132 7.71 4.72 10.71
C LEU A 132 7.94 3.86 9.45
N GLY A 133 9.20 3.70 9.03
CA GLY A 133 9.57 3.01 7.81
C GLY A 133 9.47 3.92 6.59
N ILE A 134 10.57 3.98 5.87
CA ILE A 134 10.77 4.64 4.57
C ILE A 134 9.60 4.47 3.59
N THR A 135 8.99 3.28 3.63
CA THR A 135 7.92 2.86 2.73
C THR A 135 6.57 3.52 3.03
N LYS A 136 6.36 4.04 4.24
CA LYS A 136 5.07 4.67 4.64
C LYS A 136 5.12 6.19 4.68
N CYS A 137 6.19 6.80 5.20
CA CYS A 137 6.26 8.26 5.33
C CYS A 137 6.47 8.97 3.98
N ARG A 138 7.20 8.36 3.04
CA ARG A 138 7.60 9.02 1.79
C ARG A 138 6.48 9.10 0.74
N PRO A 139 5.66 8.06 0.51
CA PRO A 139 4.49 8.18 -0.35
C PRO A 139 3.52 9.22 0.18
N ARG A 140 3.27 9.20 1.50
CA ARG A 140 2.41 10.18 2.17
C ARG A 140 2.92 11.61 2.02
N ALA A 141 4.21 11.86 2.27
CA ALA A 141 4.79 13.18 2.02
C ALA A 141 4.63 13.60 0.55
N LYS A 142 4.84 12.70 -0.41
CA LYS A 142 4.64 13.02 -1.84
C LYS A 142 3.18 13.30 -2.20
N GLU A 143 2.22 12.73 -1.48
CA GLU A 143 0.79 12.98 -1.63
C GLU A 143 0.40 14.32 -0.98
N SER A 144 1.11 14.73 0.08
CA SER A 144 0.79 15.91 0.89
C SER A 144 1.42 17.22 0.41
N ILE A 145 2.70 17.19 0.03
CA ILE A 145 3.52 18.39 -0.24
C ILE A 145 4.15 18.33 -1.62
N TRP A 146 4.47 19.50 -2.17
CA TRP A 146 5.08 19.59 -3.50
C TRP A 146 6.01 20.80 -3.65
N TRP A 147 7.09 20.61 -4.41
CA TRP A 147 7.87 21.65 -5.07
C TRP A 147 8.67 21.02 -6.22
N PRO A 148 9.14 21.82 -7.20
CA PRO A 148 9.96 21.32 -8.29
C PRO A 148 11.22 20.60 -7.78
N GLY A 149 11.35 19.32 -8.12
CA GLY A 149 12.51 18.50 -7.71
C GLY A 149 12.36 17.76 -6.37
N LEU A 150 11.21 17.83 -5.68
CA LEU A 150 10.94 17.09 -4.44
C LEU A 150 11.28 15.60 -4.56
N SER A 151 10.83 14.94 -5.64
CA SER A 151 11.08 13.51 -5.86
C SER A 151 12.57 13.18 -5.95
N THR A 152 13.35 14.03 -6.61
CA THR A 152 14.81 13.87 -6.77
C THR A 152 15.53 14.09 -5.44
N GLN A 153 15.12 15.11 -4.67
CA GLN A 153 15.69 15.41 -3.36
C GLN A 153 15.40 14.30 -2.35
N ILE A 154 14.15 13.80 -2.30
CA ILE A 154 13.80 12.63 -1.50
C ILE A 154 14.67 11.45 -1.93
N GLY A 155 14.77 11.17 -3.23
CA GLY A 155 15.60 10.08 -3.77
C GLY A 155 17.06 10.14 -3.32
N ARG A 156 17.70 11.32 -3.44
CA ARG A 156 19.08 11.53 -2.97
C ARG A 156 19.22 11.30 -1.46
N MET A 157 18.26 11.80 -0.67
CA MET A 157 18.21 11.60 0.77
C MET A 157 18.05 10.11 1.15
N ILE A 158 17.34 9.30 0.33
CA ILE A 158 17.29 7.84 0.52
C ILE A 158 18.66 7.23 0.30
N SER A 159 19.30 7.56 -0.82
CA SER A 159 20.57 6.97 -1.23
C SER A 159 21.72 7.34 -0.28
N SER A 160 21.68 8.51 0.34
CA SER A 160 22.70 8.97 1.29
C SER A 160 22.48 8.46 2.72
N CYS A 161 21.39 7.75 3.00
CA CYS A 161 21.07 7.31 4.35
C CYS A 161 21.39 5.81 4.53
N ASP A 162 22.38 5.50 5.36
CA ASP A 162 22.86 4.13 5.59
C ASP A 162 21.80 3.19 6.16
N SER A 163 20.91 3.70 7.03
CA SER A 163 19.78 2.92 7.55
C SER A 163 18.73 2.63 6.46
N CYS A 164 18.59 3.54 5.49
CA CYS A 164 17.68 3.40 4.36
C CYS A 164 18.20 2.46 3.27
N SER A 165 19.50 2.55 2.98
CA SER A 165 20.17 1.74 1.96
C SER A 165 20.09 0.25 2.27
N LYS A 166 20.18 -0.12 3.57
CA LYS A 166 20.03 -1.51 4.03
C LYS A 166 18.65 -2.12 3.76
N GLN A 167 17.59 -1.32 3.65
CA GLN A 167 16.23 -1.81 3.36
C GLN A 167 15.94 -1.96 1.86
N LEU A 168 16.80 -1.45 0.96
CA LEU A 168 16.57 -1.46 -0.49
C LEU A 168 17.10 -2.73 -1.19
N VAL A 169 17.84 -3.59 -0.50
CA VAL A 169 18.34 -4.85 -1.05
C VAL A 169 17.34 -5.98 -0.82
N TYR A 170 16.08 -5.79 -1.25
CA TYR A 170 15.23 -6.94 -1.56
C TYR A 170 15.51 -7.32 -3.01
N LYS A 171 16.51 -8.19 -3.23
CA LYS A 171 16.49 -9.01 -4.44
C LYS A 171 15.13 -9.70 -4.42
N LYS A 172 14.27 -9.42 -5.41
CA LYS A 172 13.07 -10.23 -5.63
C LYS A 172 13.59 -11.63 -5.91
N GLU A 173 13.63 -12.48 -4.90
CA GLU A 173 13.83 -13.90 -5.12
C GLU A 173 12.72 -14.34 -6.10
N PRO A 174 13.07 -15.00 -7.20
CA PRO A 174 12.07 -15.54 -8.10
C PRO A 174 11.14 -16.40 -7.25
N ARG A 175 9.85 -16.07 -7.22
CA ARG A 175 8.84 -16.92 -6.59
C ARG A 175 8.96 -18.29 -7.23
N ILE A 176 9.52 -19.26 -6.49
CA ILE A 176 9.51 -20.65 -6.89
C ILE A 176 8.03 -21.03 -6.95
N LYS A 177 7.52 -21.25 -8.17
CA LYS A 177 6.18 -21.78 -8.33
C LYS A 177 6.25 -23.23 -7.90
N SER A 178 5.65 -23.55 -6.76
CA SER A 178 5.46 -24.95 -6.42
C SER A 178 4.48 -25.58 -7.41
N GLU A 179 4.72 -26.84 -7.75
CA GLU A 179 3.89 -27.58 -8.69
C GLU A 179 2.47 -27.74 -8.11
N PHE A 180 1.47 -27.64 -8.99
CA PHE A 180 0.09 -27.86 -8.62
C PHE A 180 -0.14 -29.37 -8.47
N PRO A 181 -0.83 -29.83 -7.41
CA PRO A 181 -1.11 -31.26 -7.24
C PRO A 181 -1.95 -31.82 -8.41
N GLU A 182 -1.80 -33.11 -8.70
CA GLU A 182 -2.52 -33.81 -9.77
C GLU A 182 -3.86 -34.38 -9.31
N ARG A 183 -4.01 -34.64 -7.99
CA ARG A 183 -5.23 -35.22 -7.41
C ARG A 183 -5.57 -34.66 -6.02
N PRO A 184 -6.85 -34.76 -5.59
CA PRO A 184 -7.25 -34.38 -4.23
C PRO A 184 -6.41 -35.06 -3.17
N TRP A 185 -6.11 -34.33 -2.10
CA TRP A 185 -5.37 -34.81 -0.93
C TRP A 185 -3.92 -35.23 -1.20
N GLN A 186 -3.38 -35.00 -2.39
CA GLN A 186 -1.95 -35.20 -2.64
C GLN A 186 -1.06 -34.23 -1.84
N ARG A 187 -1.55 -33.00 -1.69
CA ARG A 187 -0.87 -31.91 -0.97
C ARG A 187 -1.85 -31.15 -0.10
N VAL A 188 -1.53 -31.01 1.18
CA VAL A 188 -2.38 -30.32 2.15
C VAL A 188 -1.61 -29.23 2.89
N GLY A 189 -2.28 -28.13 3.16
CA GLY A 189 -1.82 -27.06 4.04
C GLY A 189 -2.49 -27.19 5.39
N VAL A 190 -1.74 -27.00 6.47
CA VAL A 190 -2.21 -27.08 7.84
C VAL A 190 -1.90 -25.77 8.55
N ASP A 191 -2.92 -25.17 9.14
CA ASP A 191 -2.79 -23.90 9.86
C ASP A 191 -3.58 -23.93 11.18
N LEU A 192 -3.20 -23.07 12.12
CA LEU A 192 -3.89 -22.87 13.39
C LEU A 192 -4.54 -21.49 13.44
N LEU A 193 -5.87 -21.48 13.56
CA LEU A 193 -6.65 -20.26 13.64
C LEU A 193 -7.17 -20.04 15.07
N LYS A 194 -7.03 -18.81 15.59
CA LYS A 194 -7.74 -18.37 16.80
C LYS A 194 -8.93 -17.51 16.43
N LEU A 195 -10.13 -17.96 16.80
CA LEU A 195 -11.38 -17.23 16.55
C LEU A 195 -12.26 -17.23 17.79
N LYS A 196 -12.70 -16.03 18.22
CA LYS A 196 -13.55 -15.83 19.41
C LYS A 196 -13.01 -16.53 20.68
N GLY A 197 -11.70 -16.42 20.89
CA GLY A 197 -11.01 -17.01 22.06
C GLY A 197 -10.77 -18.52 21.99
N LYS A 198 -11.25 -19.21 20.95
CA LYS A 198 -11.04 -20.65 20.73
C LYS A 198 -10.01 -20.91 19.63
N TRP A 199 -9.32 -22.03 19.73
CA TRP A 199 -8.30 -22.47 18.76
C TRP A 199 -8.85 -23.55 17.85
N TYR A 200 -8.46 -23.52 16.58
CA TYR A 200 -8.88 -24.46 15.56
C TYR A 200 -7.67 -24.92 14.76
N VAL A 201 -7.66 -26.18 14.34
CA VAL A 201 -6.78 -26.68 13.29
C VAL A 201 -7.55 -26.69 11.97
N ILE A 202 -6.95 -26.14 10.93
CA ILE A 202 -7.47 -26.08 9.58
C ILE A 202 -6.57 -26.95 8.71
N VAL A 203 -7.15 -27.87 7.96
CA VAL A 203 -6.44 -28.68 6.95
C VAL A 203 -7.09 -28.41 5.61
N ALA A 204 -6.35 -27.85 4.66
CA ALA A 204 -6.84 -27.46 3.35
C ALA A 204 -6.13 -28.25 2.25
N ASP A 205 -6.89 -28.88 1.36
CA ASP A 205 -6.39 -29.55 0.17
C ASP A 205 -6.03 -28.52 -0.92
N TYR A 206 -4.82 -28.63 -1.48
CA TYR A 206 -4.35 -27.72 -2.52
C TYR A 206 -5.04 -27.94 -3.87
N TYR A 207 -5.49 -29.16 -4.15
CA TYR A 207 -6.12 -29.49 -5.43
C TYR A 207 -7.56 -28.97 -5.49
N SER A 208 -8.42 -29.43 -4.58
CA SER A 208 -9.84 -29.12 -4.57
C SER A 208 -10.18 -27.80 -3.87
N ARG A 209 -9.25 -27.24 -3.11
CA ARG A 209 -9.48 -26.11 -2.17
C ARG A 209 -10.49 -26.44 -1.05
N PHE A 210 -10.85 -27.71 -0.90
CA PHE A 210 -11.66 -28.17 0.21
C PHE A 210 -10.86 -28.08 1.50
N PHE A 211 -11.49 -27.60 2.57
CA PHE A 211 -10.85 -27.48 3.87
C PHE A 211 -11.71 -28.09 4.95
N GLU A 212 -11.04 -28.59 5.97
CA GLU A 212 -11.66 -29.08 7.18
C GLU A 212 -11.15 -28.35 8.39
N VAL A 213 -12.03 -28.19 9.36
CA VAL A 213 -11.75 -27.46 10.60
C VAL A 213 -12.11 -28.33 11.78
N ALA A 214 -11.19 -28.45 12.73
CA ALA A 214 -11.44 -29.08 14.01
C ALA A 214 -11.14 -28.11 15.16
N LEU A 215 -12.03 -28.05 16.14
CA LEU A 215 -11.84 -27.28 17.37
C LEU A 215 -10.77 -27.96 18.23
N LEU A 216 -9.81 -27.18 18.73
CA LEU A 216 -8.77 -27.64 19.63
C LEU A 216 -9.14 -27.33 21.08
N GLU A 217 -9.11 -28.35 21.93
CA GLU A 217 -9.26 -28.21 23.38
C GLU A 217 -8.02 -27.57 24.02
N ASN A 218 -6.84 -27.81 23.44
CA ASN A 218 -5.57 -27.25 23.87
C ASN A 218 -4.59 -27.20 22.67
N GLN A 219 -3.56 -26.36 22.76
CA GLN A 219 -2.53 -26.21 21.72
C GLN A 219 -1.38 -27.23 21.81
N LYS A 220 -1.57 -28.36 22.52
CA LYS A 220 -0.53 -29.38 22.58
C LYS A 220 -0.43 -30.09 21.23
N ALA A 221 0.80 -30.40 20.82
CA ALA A 221 1.08 -31.09 19.56
C ALA A 221 0.27 -32.39 19.43
N GLN A 222 0.17 -33.20 20.49
CA GLN A 222 -0.59 -34.45 20.48
C GLN A 222 -2.07 -34.27 20.11
N THR A 223 -2.70 -33.20 20.59
CA THR A 223 -4.11 -32.89 20.32
C THR A 223 -4.29 -32.55 18.84
N VAL A 224 -3.41 -31.70 18.30
CA VAL A 224 -3.40 -31.34 16.88
C VAL A 224 -3.19 -32.58 16.00
N ILE A 225 -2.22 -33.43 16.36
CA ILE A 225 -1.92 -34.68 15.66
C ILE A 225 -3.13 -35.62 15.63
N ASN A 226 -3.85 -35.75 16.75
CA ASN A 226 -5.02 -36.63 16.82
C ASN A 226 -6.15 -36.14 15.88
N HIS A 227 -6.38 -34.82 15.83
CA HIS A 227 -7.33 -34.25 14.87
C HIS A 227 -6.88 -34.43 13.42
N MET A 228 -5.59 -34.21 13.13
CA MET A 228 -5.03 -34.46 11.79
C MET A 228 -5.18 -35.93 11.37
N LYS A 229 -4.90 -36.88 12.27
CA LYS A 229 -5.10 -38.32 12.01
C LYS A 229 -6.56 -38.64 11.67
N SER A 230 -7.51 -38.04 12.39
CA SER A 230 -8.95 -38.19 12.13
C SER A 230 -9.39 -37.59 10.79
N ILE A 231 -8.75 -36.50 10.36
CA ILE A 231 -8.96 -35.92 9.03
C ILE A 231 -8.38 -36.85 7.95
N PHE A 232 -7.14 -37.29 8.10
CA PHE A 232 -6.47 -38.18 7.15
C PHE A 232 -7.12 -39.57 7.05
N SER A 233 -7.74 -40.08 8.12
CA SER A 233 -8.49 -41.33 8.06
C SER A 233 -9.75 -41.26 7.20
N ARG A 234 -10.29 -40.05 6.96
CA ARG A 234 -11.50 -39.86 6.15
C ARG A 234 -11.19 -39.64 4.68
N HIS A 235 -10.08 -38.98 4.38
CA HIS A 235 -9.75 -38.57 3.01
C HIS A 235 -8.57 -39.29 2.39
N GLY A 236 -7.83 -40.05 3.19
CA GLY A 236 -6.55 -40.62 2.81
C GLY A 236 -5.37 -39.83 3.37
N ILE A 237 -4.23 -40.49 3.41
CA ILE A 237 -2.97 -39.91 3.89
C ILE A 237 -2.36 -39.09 2.74
N PRO A 238 -1.96 -37.83 2.98
CA PRO A 238 -1.32 -37.04 1.95
C PRO A 238 -0.06 -37.69 1.38
N GLU A 239 0.03 -37.74 0.06
CA GLU A 239 1.05 -38.52 -0.63
C GLU A 239 2.39 -37.81 -0.74
N THR A 240 2.38 -36.49 -0.95
CA THR A 240 3.59 -35.76 -1.32
C THR A 240 4.02 -34.77 -0.25
N GLU A 241 3.12 -33.92 0.25
CA GLU A 241 3.51 -32.86 1.19
C GLU A 241 2.41 -32.45 2.18
N VAL A 242 2.83 -32.20 3.41
CA VAL A 242 2.08 -31.46 4.43
C VAL A 242 2.85 -30.17 4.68
N ILE A 243 2.28 -29.03 4.27
CA ILE A 243 2.82 -27.70 4.56
C ILE A 243 2.20 -27.22 5.85
N ALA A 244 3.01 -26.83 6.82
CA ALA A 244 2.51 -26.34 8.10
C ALA A 244 3.35 -25.16 8.58
N ASP A 245 2.71 -23.99 8.73
CA ASP A 245 3.34 -22.77 9.26
C ASP A 245 3.22 -22.77 10.79
N LEU A 246 3.76 -23.81 11.42
CA LEU A 246 3.69 -24.01 12.87
C LEU A 246 5.00 -23.55 13.52
N SER A 247 4.91 -22.74 14.56
CA SER A 247 6.11 -22.29 15.27
C SER A 247 6.88 -23.49 15.88
N PRO A 248 8.23 -23.48 15.90
CA PRO A 248 9.03 -24.58 16.44
C PRO A 248 8.67 -24.98 17.88
N GLN A 249 8.17 -24.03 18.66
CA GLN A 249 7.69 -24.22 20.03
C GLN A 249 6.40 -25.07 20.10
N GLN A 250 5.56 -25.00 19.06
CA GLN A 250 4.33 -25.79 18.92
C GLN A 250 4.61 -27.19 18.33
N LEU A 251 5.79 -27.37 17.71
CA LEU A 251 6.19 -28.58 16.99
C LEU A 251 7.16 -29.49 17.75
N SER A 252 7.39 -29.25 19.04
CA SER A 252 8.41 -30.00 19.80
C SER A 252 8.17 -31.53 19.75
N ARG A 253 9.20 -32.29 19.33
CA ARG A 253 9.45 -33.77 19.40
C ARG A 253 8.33 -34.76 19.03
N GLN A 254 7.07 -34.37 18.93
CA GLN A 254 5.94 -35.30 18.79
C GLN A 254 5.59 -35.59 17.33
N LEU A 255 5.95 -34.71 16.39
CA LEU A 255 5.88 -35.04 14.96
C LEU A 255 6.98 -36.03 14.52
N GLU A 256 8.07 -36.17 15.30
CA GLU A 256 9.12 -37.16 15.04
C GLU A 256 8.60 -38.60 15.09
N ASN A 257 7.52 -38.85 15.85
CA ASN A 257 6.91 -40.17 16.00
C ASN A 257 5.91 -40.52 14.89
N ILE A 258 5.60 -39.60 13.97
CA ILE A 258 4.84 -39.91 12.77
C ILE A 258 5.84 -40.24 11.67
N ASN A 259 6.38 -41.46 11.70
CA ASN A 259 7.40 -41.97 10.75
C ASN A 259 7.04 -41.77 9.27
N TYR A 260 5.76 -41.54 8.93
CA TYR A 260 5.29 -41.28 7.57
C TYR A 260 5.48 -39.83 7.12
N VAL A 261 5.32 -38.87 8.04
CA VAL A 261 5.44 -37.41 7.76
C VAL A 261 6.91 -37.02 7.54
N ARG A 262 7.85 -37.80 8.07
CA ARG A 262 9.29 -37.56 7.98
C ARG A 262 9.85 -37.56 6.55
N LYS A 263 9.23 -38.28 5.60
CA LYS A 263 9.72 -38.37 4.21
C LYS A 263 9.27 -37.20 3.32
N ASN A 264 8.19 -36.52 3.71
CA ASN A 264 7.37 -35.70 2.82
C ASN A 264 7.00 -34.33 3.43
N MET A 265 7.46 -34.01 4.65
CA MET A 265 7.15 -32.72 5.28
C MET A 265 8.22 -31.69 4.92
N VAL A 266 7.81 -30.71 4.10
CA VAL A 266 8.59 -29.49 3.89
C VAL A 266 8.14 -28.47 4.92
N LEU A 267 8.95 -28.28 5.96
CA LEU A 267 8.81 -27.14 6.88
C LEU A 267 9.27 -25.90 6.12
N VAL A 268 8.31 -25.03 5.78
CA VAL A 268 8.62 -23.68 5.31
C VAL A 268 8.67 -22.80 6.55
N LEU A 269 9.89 -22.46 6.98
CA LEU A 269 10.13 -21.48 8.05
C LEU A 269 10.22 -20.06 7.48
#